data_AF-R1ESD7-F1
#
_entry.id   AF-R1ESD7-F1
#
_cell.length_a   1.000
_cell.length_b   1.000
_cell.length_c   1.000
_cell.angle_alpha   90.00
_cell.angle_beta   90.00
_cell.angle_gamma   90.00
#
_symmetry.space_group_name_H-M   'P 1'
#
loop_
_entity.id
_entity.type
_entity.pdbx_description
1 polymer ?
#
loop_
_entity_poly.entity_id
_entity_poly.type
_entity_poly.pdbx_seq_one_letter_code
_entity_poly.pdbx_strand_id
1 'polypeptide(L)'
;MMALHAQHRWCLSGTPLQNRVGELYSLVAFLRLEPHAYYFCKAPGCNCKCREYRFDANYSKCEYCGHGPVQHYSRFNRDVVNPIRKYGYIGAGRNAFVTLKREVFDKSLLRRTKEGRAQEMVLPPKLITLEANFLDDTEMDFYQAIYTQSQAEFGAYVQAGTLLNNYAHIFDLLTRLRQSVDHPYLVMHSKRAIEEGGGGAAATPSAPICNLCYEDATDPEPLTQGGGGGGGGGGGVRLKGILGRLDMAQFRSSTKMEALMEELHAMSEADPAAKAIVFSQFVSFLDLLEYRIQRAGIKVVKLNGGMSVAAREGVLNSFKDDFGTKVILISLKAGGVALNLTVASHIYLMDPWWNPAAEYQAIDRAHRLGQHKPIRAVRFVVRNTVEERIIRLQDKKRLVFEGTVGGDIGSLSQLSEDDLRFLFQN
;
A
#
# COMPACT_ATOMS: atom_id res chain seq x y z
N MET A 1 -8.76 -11.94 -18.82
CA MET A 1 -7.59 -11.27 -19.48
C MET A 1 -6.74 -12.25 -20.31
N MET A 2 -6.37 -13.44 -19.82
CA MET A 2 -5.58 -14.43 -20.58
C MET A 2 -6.28 -14.99 -21.83
N ALA A 3 -7.62 -15.01 -21.84
CA ALA A 3 -8.45 -15.42 -22.99
C ALA A 3 -8.55 -14.37 -24.11
N LEU A 4 -8.06 -13.13 -23.89
CA LEU A 4 -8.12 -12.09 -24.92
C LEU A 4 -7.19 -12.46 -26.08
N HIS A 5 -7.70 -12.38 -27.31
CA HIS A 5 -6.90 -12.58 -28.52
C HIS A 5 -6.26 -11.25 -28.93
N ALA A 6 -4.93 -11.26 -29.05
CA ALA A 6 -4.12 -10.12 -29.45
C ALA A 6 -2.83 -10.66 -30.06
N GLN A 7 -2.35 -10.03 -31.15
CA GLN A 7 -1.10 -10.37 -31.83
C GLN A 7 0.12 -9.93 -31.01
N HIS A 8 0.07 -8.73 -30.43
CA HIS A 8 1.13 -8.16 -29.59
C HIS A 8 0.62 -7.93 -28.17
N ARG A 9 1.49 -8.10 -27.18
CA ARG A 9 1.13 -7.97 -25.76
C ARG A 9 2.24 -7.24 -25.02
N TRP A 10 1.85 -6.28 -24.20
CA TRP A 10 2.75 -5.49 -23.38
C TRP A 10 2.25 -5.48 -21.94
N CYS A 11 3.18 -5.61 -21.00
CA CYS A 11 2.92 -5.43 -19.58
C CYS A 11 3.72 -4.22 -19.09
N LEU A 12 3.03 -3.24 -18.52
CA LEU A 12 3.67 -2.09 -17.88
C LEU A 12 3.51 -2.25 -16.36
N SER A 13 4.63 -2.41 -15.66
CA SER A 13 4.66 -2.45 -14.19
C SER A 13 5.87 -1.66 -13.69
N GLY A 14 5.66 -0.84 -12.65
CA GLY A 14 6.75 -0.15 -11.96
C GLY A 14 7.59 -1.08 -11.08
N THR A 15 7.00 -2.18 -10.62
CA THR A 15 7.60 -3.20 -9.77
C THR A 15 7.10 -4.57 -10.26
N PRO A 16 7.76 -5.21 -11.24
CA PRO A 16 7.25 -6.44 -11.85
C PRO A 16 7.24 -7.64 -10.88
N LEU A 17 8.07 -7.59 -9.84
CA LEU A 17 8.12 -8.55 -8.73
C LEU A 17 7.62 -7.82 -7.49
N GLN A 18 6.38 -8.08 -7.06
CA GLN A 18 5.79 -7.41 -5.90
C GLN A 18 5.89 -8.27 -4.66
N ASN A 19 5.33 -9.49 -4.66
CA ASN A 19 5.22 -10.30 -3.43
C ASN A 19 5.74 -11.74 -3.57
N ARG A 20 5.64 -12.37 -4.74
CA ARG A 20 6.10 -13.76 -4.95
C ARG A 20 6.55 -14.01 -6.39
N VAL A 21 7.57 -14.84 -6.60
CA VAL A 21 7.97 -15.35 -7.93
C VAL A 21 6.80 -15.98 -8.70
N GLY A 22 5.82 -16.58 -7.99
CA GLY A 22 4.60 -17.12 -8.60
C GLY A 22 3.72 -16.07 -9.29
N GLU A 23 3.75 -14.81 -8.86
CA GLU A 23 3.00 -13.71 -9.50
C GLU A 23 3.53 -13.41 -10.89
N LEU A 24 4.82 -13.62 -11.13
CA LEU A 24 5.43 -13.48 -12.46
C LEU A 24 4.84 -14.47 -13.46
N TYR A 25 4.39 -15.65 -13.03
CA TYR A 25 3.79 -16.62 -13.94
C TYR A 25 2.60 -16.03 -14.67
N SER A 26 1.80 -15.19 -14.00
CA SER A 26 0.67 -14.53 -14.64
C SER A 26 1.10 -13.61 -15.80
N LEU A 27 2.21 -12.89 -15.63
CA LEU A 27 2.81 -12.04 -16.66
C LEU A 27 3.42 -12.87 -17.80
N VAL A 28 4.18 -13.92 -17.45
CA VAL A 28 4.80 -14.85 -18.41
C VAL A 28 3.73 -15.55 -19.27
N ALA A 29 2.66 -16.04 -18.63
CA ALA A 29 1.52 -16.67 -19.29
C ALA A 29 0.75 -15.67 -20.17
N PHE A 30 0.54 -14.45 -19.69
CA PHE A 30 -0.10 -13.40 -20.48
C PHE A 30 0.72 -13.04 -21.73
N LEU A 31 2.03 -12.84 -21.60
CA LEU A 31 2.95 -12.53 -22.70
C LEU A 31 3.22 -13.73 -23.63
N ARG A 32 2.81 -14.95 -23.23
CA ARG A 32 2.99 -16.20 -23.98
C ARG A 32 4.47 -16.52 -24.27
N LEU A 33 5.33 -16.30 -23.28
CA LEU A 33 6.76 -16.55 -23.42
C LEU A 33 7.06 -18.05 -23.44
N GLU A 34 7.60 -18.56 -24.55
CA GLU A 34 7.99 -19.96 -24.67
C GLU A 34 9.37 -20.24 -24.04
N PRO A 35 9.56 -21.41 -23.39
CA PRO A 35 8.58 -22.46 -23.11
C PRO A 35 7.75 -22.23 -21.82
N HIS A 36 8.10 -21.19 -21.05
CA HIS A 36 7.67 -21.01 -19.66
C HIS A 36 6.17 -20.75 -19.47
N ALA A 37 5.47 -20.23 -20.48
CA ALA A 37 4.03 -19.99 -20.45
C ALA A 37 3.16 -21.24 -20.64
N TYR A 38 3.76 -22.41 -20.90
CA TYR A 38 3.04 -23.62 -21.34
C TYR A 38 3.19 -24.79 -20.38
N TYR A 39 2.20 -25.69 -20.44
CA TYR A 39 2.20 -27.01 -19.82
C TYR A 39 2.69 -28.05 -20.81
N PHE A 40 3.43 -29.04 -20.30
CA PHE A 40 3.97 -30.14 -21.08
C PHE A 40 3.59 -31.47 -20.46
N CYS A 41 3.46 -32.51 -21.29
CA CYS A 41 3.30 -33.88 -20.81
C CYS A 41 4.66 -34.58 -20.67
N LYS A 42 4.83 -35.37 -19.62
CA LYS A 42 6.03 -36.19 -19.36
C LYS A 42 5.89 -37.63 -19.85
N ALA A 43 4.74 -38.00 -20.42
CA ALA A 43 4.53 -39.35 -20.95
C ALA A 43 5.56 -39.65 -22.06
N PRO A 44 6.16 -40.85 -22.09
CA PRO A 44 7.16 -41.21 -23.09
C PRO A 44 6.62 -41.03 -24.51
N GLY A 45 7.34 -40.29 -25.35
CA GLY A 45 6.94 -40.01 -26.74
C GLY A 45 5.81 -38.99 -26.92
N CYS A 46 5.35 -38.32 -25.85
CA CYS A 46 4.28 -37.35 -25.94
C CYS A 46 4.80 -35.92 -26.12
N ASN A 47 4.41 -35.25 -27.21
CA ASN A 47 4.77 -33.85 -27.52
C ASN A 47 3.66 -32.85 -27.12
N CYS A 48 2.81 -33.23 -26.17
CA CYS A 48 1.71 -32.39 -25.72
C CYS A 48 2.24 -31.07 -25.14
N LYS A 49 1.77 -29.95 -25.71
CA LYS A 49 2.08 -28.58 -25.30
C LYS A 49 0.78 -27.80 -25.23
N CYS A 50 0.33 -27.52 -24.01
CA CYS A 50 -0.97 -26.89 -23.76
C CYS A 50 -0.76 -25.52 -23.14
N ARG A 51 -1.54 -24.53 -23.59
CA ARG A 51 -1.55 -23.21 -22.96
C ARG A 51 -2.47 -23.18 -21.74
N GLU A 52 -3.53 -23.95 -21.79
CA GLU A 52 -4.54 -24.04 -20.75
C GLU A 52 -4.56 -25.47 -20.22
N TYR A 53 -4.61 -25.61 -18.90
CA TYR A 53 -4.59 -26.90 -18.21
C TYR A 53 -5.99 -27.53 -18.28
N ARG A 54 -6.39 -27.94 -19.49
CA ARG A 54 -7.72 -28.47 -19.79
C ARG A 54 -7.74 -30.00 -19.83
N PHE A 55 -8.76 -30.54 -19.18
CA PHE A 55 -9.07 -31.95 -19.09
C PHE A 55 -10.55 -32.13 -19.41
N ASP A 56 -10.93 -33.35 -19.79
CA ASP A 56 -12.32 -33.72 -20.02
C ASP A 56 -13.23 -33.40 -18.82
N ALA A 57 -14.54 -33.52 -19.01
CA ALA A 57 -15.54 -33.20 -17.98
C ALA A 57 -15.32 -33.94 -16.64
N ASN A 58 -14.68 -35.12 -16.70
CA ASN A 58 -14.36 -35.95 -15.54
C ASN A 58 -12.95 -35.67 -14.95
N TYR A 59 -12.24 -34.67 -15.47
CA TYR A 59 -10.87 -34.30 -15.07
C TYR A 59 -9.88 -35.47 -15.09
N SER A 60 -10.07 -36.40 -16.02
CA SER A 60 -9.38 -37.69 -16.08
C SER A 60 -8.38 -37.76 -17.22
N LYS A 61 -8.66 -37.10 -18.34
CA LYS A 61 -7.86 -37.17 -19.57
C LYS A 61 -7.67 -35.78 -20.16
N CYS A 62 -6.43 -35.48 -20.53
CA CYS A 62 -6.10 -34.24 -21.21
C CYS A 62 -6.81 -34.18 -22.57
N GLU A 63 -7.47 -33.07 -22.86
CA GLU A 63 -8.19 -32.88 -24.13
C GLU A 63 -7.28 -32.93 -25.37
N TYR A 64 -5.98 -32.71 -25.19
CA TYR A 64 -5.01 -32.64 -26.29
C TYR A 64 -4.24 -33.95 -26.53
N CYS A 65 -3.99 -34.76 -25.49
CA CYS A 65 -3.17 -35.97 -25.62
C CYS A 65 -3.73 -37.21 -24.93
N GLY A 66 -4.88 -37.12 -24.27
CA GLY A 66 -5.54 -38.25 -23.61
C GLY A 66 -4.88 -38.76 -22.33
N HIS A 67 -3.70 -38.25 -21.95
CA HIS A 67 -3.02 -38.65 -20.72
C HIS A 67 -3.59 -37.96 -19.49
N GLY A 68 -3.42 -38.60 -18.32
CA GLY A 68 -3.95 -38.08 -17.06
C GLY A 68 -3.28 -36.79 -16.57
N PRO A 69 -3.92 -36.06 -15.64
CA PRO A 69 -3.40 -34.80 -15.09
C PRO A 69 -1.99 -34.90 -14.52
N VAL A 70 -1.67 -35.98 -13.79
CA VAL A 70 -0.36 -36.18 -13.13
C VAL A 70 0.81 -36.27 -14.12
N GLN A 71 0.53 -36.56 -15.39
CA GLN A 71 1.55 -36.59 -16.45
C GLN A 71 1.88 -35.19 -16.96
N HIS A 72 1.06 -34.19 -16.68
CA HIS A 72 1.27 -32.82 -17.14
C HIS A 72 1.94 -31.97 -16.06
N TYR A 73 2.82 -31.06 -16.47
CA TYR A 73 3.48 -30.13 -15.57
C TYR A 73 3.65 -28.76 -16.23
N SER A 74 3.57 -27.71 -15.41
CA SER A 74 3.96 -26.36 -15.84
C SER A 74 5.47 -26.26 -15.87
N ARG A 75 6.02 -25.81 -17.01
CA ARG A 75 7.47 -25.64 -17.19
C ARG A 75 8.03 -24.62 -16.21
N PHE A 76 7.37 -23.48 -16.08
CA PHE A 76 7.78 -22.42 -15.15
C PHE A 76 7.73 -22.87 -13.70
N ASN A 77 6.69 -23.60 -13.29
CA ASN A 77 6.62 -24.08 -11.91
C ASN A 77 7.74 -25.08 -11.60
N ARG A 78 8.03 -25.99 -12.53
CA ARG A 78 9.06 -27.02 -12.34
C ARG A 78 10.47 -26.43 -12.33
N ASP A 79 10.77 -25.55 -13.28
CA ASP A 79 12.14 -25.07 -13.53
C ASP A 79 12.48 -23.80 -12.72
N VAL A 80 11.47 -23.02 -12.31
CA VAL A 80 11.66 -21.74 -11.60
C VAL A 80 11.03 -21.75 -10.22
N VAL A 81 9.70 -21.90 -10.11
CA VAL A 81 8.99 -21.65 -8.83
C VAL A 81 9.35 -22.69 -7.76
N ASN A 82 9.27 -23.99 -8.09
CA ASN A 82 9.47 -25.06 -7.12
C ASN A 82 10.90 -25.11 -6.58
N PRO A 83 11.97 -24.97 -7.40
CA PRO A 83 13.33 -24.93 -6.89
C PRO A 83 13.59 -23.71 -5.98
N ILE A 84 13.08 -22.53 -6.35
CA ILE A 84 13.23 -21.32 -5.52
C ILE A 84 12.49 -21.49 -4.19
N ARG A 85 11.25 -22.01 -4.22
CA ARG A 85 10.46 -22.24 -2.99
C ARG A 85 11.11 -23.28 -2.07
N LYS A 86 11.74 -24.31 -2.64
CA LYS A 86 12.30 -25.42 -1.85
C LYS A 86 13.71 -25.17 -1.34
N TYR A 87 14.55 -24.47 -2.11
CA TYR A 87 15.98 -24.34 -1.82
C TYR A 87 16.46 -22.87 -1.71
N GLY A 88 15.58 -21.89 -1.89
CA GLY A 88 15.94 -20.47 -1.80
C GLY A 88 17.00 -20.08 -2.83
N TYR A 89 18.04 -19.36 -2.40
CA TYR A 89 19.16 -18.95 -3.25
C TYR A 89 20.35 -19.95 -3.21
N ILE A 90 20.11 -21.21 -2.85
CA ILE A 90 21.17 -22.22 -2.70
C ILE A 90 20.96 -23.34 -3.72
N GLY A 91 22.07 -23.81 -4.32
CA GLY A 91 22.08 -24.95 -5.24
C GLY A 91 21.06 -24.84 -6.38
N ALA A 92 20.09 -25.75 -6.42
CA ALA A 92 19.04 -25.79 -7.43
C ALA A 92 18.16 -24.52 -7.47
N GLY A 93 18.00 -23.83 -6.33
CA GLY A 93 17.27 -22.56 -6.27
C GLY A 93 18.03 -21.41 -6.93
N ARG A 94 19.35 -21.32 -6.72
CA ARG A 94 20.23 -20.35 -7.43
C ARG A 94 20.18 -20.56 -8.95
N ASN A 95 20.23 -21.82 -9.39
CA ASN A 95 20.13 -22.16 -10.81
C ASN A 95 18.79 -21.72 -11.39
N ALA A 96 17.69 -21.89 -10.66
CA ALA A 96 16.38 -21.41 -11.06
C ALA A 96 16.31 -19.87 -11.20
N PHE A 97 16.98 -19.10 -10.33
CA PHE A 97 17.11 -17.64 -10.51
C PHE A 97 17.90 -17.27 -11.77
N VAL A 98 18.98 -18.00 -12.08
CA VAL A 98 19.74 -17.79 -13.31
C VAL A 98 18.89 -18.10 -14.54
N THR A 99 18.13 -19.21 -14.51
CA THR A 99 17.17 -19.57 -15.56
C THR A 99 16.11 -18.47 -15.74
N LEU A 100 15.52 -18.00 -14.64
CA LEU A 100 14.54 -16.91 -14.67
C LEU A 100 15.12 -15.64 -15.31
N LYS A 101 16.33 -15.24 -14.92
CA LYS A 101 16.99 -14.07 -15.50
C LYS A 101 17.23 -14.24 -17.01
N ARG A 102 17.95 -15.30 -17.39
CA ARG A 102 18.43 -15.51 -18.77
C ARG A 102 17.32 -15.85 -19.76
N GLU A 103 16.35 -16.66 -19.33
CA GLU A 103 15.34 -17.20 -20.25
C GLU A 103 14.04 -16.41 -20.24
N VAL A 104 13.76 -15.65 -19.18
CA VAL A 104 12.55 -14.83 -19.08
C VAL A 104 12.91 -13.35 -19.13
N PHE A 105 13.67 -12.83 -18.17
CA PHE A 105 13.87 -11.37 -18.05
C PHE A 105 14.70 -10.78 -19.18
N ASP A 106 15.87 -11.33 -19.49
CA ASP A 106 16.75 -10.76 -20.52
C ASP A 106 16.11 -10.74 -21.91
N LYS A 107 15.11 -11.62 -22.16
CA LYS A 107 14.38 -11.71 -23.43
C LYS A 107 13.12 -10.87 -23.51
N SER A 108 12.52 -10.49 -22.37
CA SER A 108 11.17 -9.92 -22.35
C SER A 108 11.00 -8.67 -21.48
N LEU A 109 11.97 -8.38 -20.61
CA LEU A 109 11.89 -7.29 -19.65
C LEU A 109 12.89 -6.19 -20.01
N LEU A 110 12.37 -5.03 -20.38
CA LEU A 110 13.14 -3.79 -20.40
C LEU A 110 12.94 -3.07 -19.06
N ARG A 111 13.97 -3.04 -18.21
CA ARG A 111 13.98 -2.28 -16.96
C ARG A 111 15.07 -1.22 -17.02
N ARG A 112 14.68 0.04 -16.79
CA ARG A 112 15.59 1.18 -16.68
C ARG A 112 15.46 1.79 -15.28
N THR A 113 16.58 2.06 -14.63
CA THR A 113 16.61 2.80 -13.36
C THR A 113 16.98 4.26 -13.64
N LYS A 114 16.54 5.19 -12.78
CA LYS A 114 16.89 6.62 -12.88
C LYS A 114 18.39 6.84 -12.75
N GLU A 115 19.07 6.05 -11.93
CA GLU A 115 20.52 6.08 -11.75
C GLU A 115 21.29 5.72 -13.02
N GLY A 116 20.80 4.76 -13.81
CA GLY A 116 21.46 4.32 -15.05
C GLY A 116 21.39 5.30 -16.22
N ARG A 117 20.61 6.39 -16.11
CA ARG A 117 20.51 7.46 -17.13
C ARG A 117 20.59 8.87 -16.52
N ALA A 118 21.25 9.01 -15.38
CA ALA A 118 21.39 10.30 -14.69
C ALA A 118 21.96 11.42 -15.58
N GLN A 119 22.76 11.09 -16.60
CA GLN A 119 23.34 12.04 -17.55
C GLN A 119 22.33 12.57 -18.60
N GLU A 120 21.27 11.82 -18.93
CA GLU A 120 20.24 12.22 -19.90
C GLU A 120 19.00 12.85 -19.23
N MET A 121 18.84 12.66 -17.92
CA MET A 121 17.72 13.17 -17.13
C MET A 121 18.26 14.11 -16.03
N VAL A 122 18.34 15.40 -16.32
CA VAL A 122 18.60 16.43 -15.31
C VAL A 122 17.33 16.57 -14.45
N LEU A 123 17.13 15.64 -13.53
CA LEU A 123 16.11 15.75 -12.50
C LEU A 123 16.70 16.53 -11.32
N PRO A 124 15.93 17.44 -10.69
CA PRO A 124 16.40 18.14 -9.51
C PRO A 124 16.63 17.15 -8.37
N PRO A 125 17.48 17.52 -7.39
CA PRO A 125 17.78 16.65 -6.26
C PRO A 125 16.50 16.34 -5.47
N LYS A 126 16.46 15.14 -4.89
CA LYS A 126 15.45 14.76 -3.91
C LYS A 126 16.10 14.54 -2.56
N LEU A 127 15.54 15.14 -1.52
CA LEU A 127 15.96 14.95 -0.14
C LEU A 127 14.83 14.22 0.59
N ILE A 128 15.14 13.07 1.18
CA ILE A 128 14.19 12.30 2.00
C ILE A 128 14.68 12.36 3.44
N THR A 129 13.92 12.98 4.33
CA THR A 129 14.24 13.10 5.75
C THR A 129 13.25 12.32 6.59
N LEU A 130 13.74 11.74 7.69
CA LEU A 130 12.90 11.16 8.73
C LEU A 130 12.80 12.17 9.86
N GLU A 131 11.59 12.59 10.16
CA GLU A 131 11.30 13.50 11.26
C GLU A 131 10.73 12.69 12.43
N ALA A 132 11.46 12.73 13.54
CA ALA A 132 11.18 11.91 14.70
C ALA A 132 10.55 12.76 15.79
N ASN A 133 9.26 12.52 16.05
CA ASN A 133 8.47 13.28 17.01
C ASN A 133 8.20 12.45 18.27
N PHE A 134 7.85 13.13 19.36
CA PHE A 134 7.43 12.50 20.62
C PHE A 134 5.99 12.89 20.89
N LEU A 135 5.17 11.92 21.31
CA LEU A 135 3.81 12.21 21.77
C LEU A 135 3.86 13.14 22.98
N ASP A 136 2.87 14.01 23.11
CA ASP A 136 2.63 14.70 24.37
C ASP A 136 2.23 13.71 25.48
N ASP A 137 2.29 14.15 26.74
CA ASP A 137 2.01 13.29 27.89
C ASP A 137 0.62 12.64 27.83
N THR A 138 -0.39 13.36 27.32
CA THR A 138 -1.77 12.87 27.23
C THR A 138 -1.95 11.85 26.12
N GLU A 139 -1.32 12.07 24.96
CA GLU A 139 -1.29 11.15 23.84
C GLU A 139 -0.47 9.91 24.19
N MET A 140 0.63 10.07 24.92
CA MET A 140 1.47 8.97 25.39
C MET A 140 0.74 8.09 26.40
N ASP A 141 0.04 8.67 27.38
CA ASP A 141 -0.78 7.91 28.33
C ASP A 141 -1.87 7.11 27.60
N PHE A 142 -2.55 7.73 26.65
CA PHE A 142 -3.55 7.07 25.82
C PHE A 142 -2.94 5.91 25.01
N TYR A 143 -1.81 6.17 24.33
CA TYR A 143 -1.09 5.17 23.56
C TYR A 143 -0.65 3.99 24.44
N GLN A 144 -0.10 4.27 25.61
CA GLN A 144 0.39 3.25 26.54
C GLN A 144 -0.73 2.36 27.06
N ALA A 145 -1.93 2.91 27.31
CA ALA A 145 -3.11 2.13 27.67
C ALA A 145 -3.49 1.14 26.55
N ILE A 146 -3.59 1.61 25.30
CA ILE A 146 -3.92 0.75 24.14
C ILE A 146 -2.82 -0.27 23.88
N TYR A 147 -1.56 0.11 24.06
CA TYR A 147 -0.41 -0.79 23.88
C TYR A 147 -0.40 -1.92 24.92
N THR A 148 -0.63 -1.59 26.19
CA THR A 148 -0.69 -2.58 27.27
C THR A 148 -1.82 -3.59 27.03
N GLN A 149 -3.00 -3.10 26.63
CA GLN A 149 -4.11 -3.96 26.26
C GLN A 149 -3.76 -4.87 25.06
N SER A 150 -3.22 -4.28 23.99
CA SER A 150 -2.86 -5.00 22.77
C SER A 150 -1.78 -6.05 23.02
N GLN A 151 -0.82 -5.78 23.90
CA GLN A 151 0.23 -6.70 24.29
C GLN A 151 -0.32 -7.90 25.08
N ALA A 152 -1.29 -7.67 25.98
CA ALA A 152 -1.96 -8.76 26.69
C ALA A 152 -2.74 -9.68 25.75
N GLU A 153 -3.50 -9.10 24.82
CA GLU A 153 -4.25 -9.85 23.79
C GLU A 153 -3.30 -10.65 22.88
N PHE A 154 -2.22 -10.02 22.41
CA PHE A 154 -1.18 -10.70 21.63
C PHE A 154 -0.51 -11.84 22.41
N GLY A 155 -0.19 -11.62 23.69
CA GLY A 155 0.38 -12.62 24.58
C GLY A 155 -0.51 -13.86 24.73
N ALA A 156 -1.84 -13.68 24.80
CA ALA A 156 -2.79 -14.77 24.85
C ALA A 156 -2.76 -15.63 23.56
N TYR A 157 -2.70 -14.99 22.38
CA TYR A 157 -2.57 -15.71 21.11
C TYR A 157 -1.25 -16.48 20.99
N VAL A 158 -0.15 -15.91 21.51
CA VAL A 158 1.16 -16.55 21.58
C VAL A 158 1.11 -17.80 22.46
N GLN A 159 0.54 -17.70 23.66
CA GLN A 159 0.45 -18.81 24.61
C GLN A 159 -0.45 -19.94 24.08
N ALA A 160 -1.53 -19.59 23.38
CA ALA A 160 -2.42 -20.55 22.75
C ALA A 160 -1.82 -21.22 21.49
N GLY A 161 -0.69 -20.72 20.96
CA GLY A 161 -0.10 -21.22 19.72
C GLY A 161 -0.94 -20.97 18.47
N THR A 162 -1.87 -20.02 18.50
CA THR A 162 -2.84 -19.75 17.42
C THR A 162 -2.51 -18.50 16.61
N LEU A 163 -1.29 -17.98 16.73
CA LEU A 163 -0.83 -16.73 16.11
C LEU A 163 -1.03 -16.72 14.58
N LEU A 164 -0.66 -17.82 13.91
CA LEU A 164 -0.82 -17.98 12.46
C LEU A 164 -2.28 -18.11 12.01
N ASN A 165 -3.19 -18.50 12.90
CA ASN A 165 -4.60 -18.65 12.56
C ASN A 165 -5.37 -17.34 12.78
N ASN A 166 -4.83 -16.44 13.61
CA ASN A 166 -5.47 -15.20 14.04
C ASN A 166 -4.83 -13.94 13.44
N TYR A 167 -4.20 -14.03 12.26
CA TYR A 167 -3.54 -12.89 11.61
C TYR A 167 -4.45 -11.66 11.53
N ALA A 168 -5.73 -11.83 11.18
CA ALA A 168 -6.68 -10.72 11.07
C ALA A 168 -6.81 -9.94 12.39
N HIS A 169 -6.91 -10.62 13.52
CA HIS A 169 -6.99 -10.00 14.84
C HIS A 169 -5.69 -9.28 15.23
N ILE A 170 -4.54 -9.87 14.91
CA ILE A 170 -3.23 -9.24 15.21
C ILE A 170 -3.04 -7.96 14.39
N PHE A 171 -3.45 -7.97 13.12
CA PHE A 171 -3.40 -6.78 12.27
C PHE A 171 -4.39 -5.70 12.72
N ASP A 172 -5.54 -6.07 13.26
CA ASP A 172 -6.47 -5.13 13.87
C ASP A 172 -5.85 -4.43 15.10
N LEU A 173 -5.22 -5.19 16.02
CA LEU A 173 -4.47 -4.62 17.15
C LEU A 173 -3.40 -3.63 16.69
N LEU A 174 -2.61 -4.04 15.70
CA LEU A 174 -1.56 -3.21 15.12
C LEU A 174 -2.10 -1.96 14.42
N THR A 175 -3.27 -2.08 13.79
CA THR A 175 -3.96 -0.95 13.16
C THR A 175 -4.45 0.05 14.20
N ARG A 176 -5.01 -0.41 15.33
CA ARG A 176 -5.39 0.47 16.45
C ARG A 176 -4.19 1.16 17.07
N LEU A 177 -3.06 0.47 17.20
CA LEU A 177 -1.81 1.10 17.66
C LEU A 177 -1.31 2.17 16.69
N ARG A 178 -1.39 1.95 15.38
CA ARG A 178 -0.98 2.97 14.39
C ARG A 178 -1.94 4.17 14.39
N GLN A 179 -3.24 3.91 14.48
CA GLN A 179 -4.26 4.96 14.58
C GLN A 179 -4.10 5.83 15.83
N SER A 180 -3.78 5.23 16.99
CA SER A 180 -3.56 6.00 18.22
C SER A 180 -2.35 6.93 18.13
N VAL A 181 -1.33 6.56 17.37
CA VAL A 181 -0.14 7.38 17.10
C VAL A 181 -0.43 8.51 16.09
N ASP A 182 -1.32 8.29 15.14
CA ASP A 182 -1.75 9.32 14.19
C ASP A 182 -2.66 10.36 14.86
N HIS A 183 -3.73 9.89 15.52
CA HIS A 183 -4.66 10.74 16.25
C HIS A 183 -5.58 9.93 17.19
N PRO A 184 -5.73 10.29 18.48
CA PRO A 184 -6.58 9.56 19.43
C PRO A 184 -8.05 9.38 18.98
N TYR A 185 -8.64 10.40 18.35
CA TYR A 185 -10.00 10.32 17.78
C TYR A 185 -10.23 9.19 16.78
N LEU A 186 -9.19 8.72 16.09
CA LEU A 186 -9.33 7.59 15.15
C LEU A 186 -9.71 6.30 15.88
N VAL A 187 -9.26 6.15 17.12
CA VAL A 187 -9.59 5.01 17.98
C VAL A 187 -10.91 5.25 18.71
N MET A 188 -11.07 6.42 19.35
CA MET A 188 -12.26 6.75 20.16
C MET A 188 -13.56 6.80 19.36
N HIS A 189 -13.52 7.26 18.12
CA HIS A 189 -14.70 7.39 17.25
C HIS A 189 -14.72 6.35 16.11
N SER A 190 -13.95 5.28 16.26
CA SER A 190 -14.02 4.10 15.40
C SER A 190 -15.42 3.47 15.50
N LYS A 191 -15.87 2.82 14.42
CA LYS A 191 -17.19 2.15 14.41
C LYS A 191 -17.33 1.14 15.56
N ARG A 192 -16.25 0.44 15.87
CA ARG A 192 -16.18 -0.55 16.95
C ARG A 192 -16.32 0.04 18.35
N ALA A 193 -15.72 1.21 18.62
CA ALA A 193 -15.89 1.88 19.92
C ALA A 193 -17.35 2.30 20.18
N ILE A 194 -18.12 2.56 19.12
CA ILE A 194 -19.55 2.89 19.20
C ILE A 194 -20.39 1.63 19.45
N GLU A 195 -20.03 0.49 18.83
CA GLU A 195 -20.68 -0.80 19.06
C GLU A 195 -20.40 -1.37 20.46
N GLU A 196 -19.20 -1.15 21.01
CA GLU A 196 -18.86 -1.55 22.39
C GLU A 196 -19.50 -0.63 23.46
N GLY A 197 -19.84 0.63 23.11
CA GLY A 197 -20.51 1.58 24.01
C GLY A 197 -22.05 1.58 23.94
N GLY A 198 -22.64 1.02 22.88
CA GLY A 198 -24.09 0.88 22.70
C GLY A 198 -24.53 -0.55 23.00
N GLY A 199 -25.12 -0.78 24.17
CA GLY A 199 -25.47 -2.11 24.67
C GLY A 199 -26.14 -3.04 23.63
N GLY A 200 -25.52 -4.20 23.42
CA GLY A 200 -26.16 -5.43 22.96
C GLY A 200 -26.69 -5.46 21.53
N ALA A 201 -25.82 -5.71 20.56
CA ALA A 201 -26.23 -6.32 19.29
C ALA A 201 -25.18 -7.35 18.84
N ALA A 202 -25.67 -8.50 18.37
CA ALA A 202 -24.88 -9.67 18.02
C ALA A 202 -23.79 -9.37 16.97
N ALA A 203 -22.59 -9.93 17.21
CA ALA A 203 -21.45 -9.86 16.30
C ALA A 203 -21.84 -10.32 14.89
N THR A 204 -21.92 -9.38 13.95
CA THR A 204 -21.95 -9.69 12.52
C THR A 204 -20.54 -10.08 12.06
N PRO A 205 -20.42 -11.02 11.11
CA PRO A 205 -19.12 -11.45 10.62
C PRO A 205 -18.40 -10.27 9.95
N SER A 206 -17.17 -10.01 10.39
CA SER A 206 -16.28 -8.97 9.90
C SER A 206 -16.18 -8.99 8.37
N ALA A 207 -16.32 -7.83 7.72
CA ALA A 207 -16.11 -7.68 6.29
C ALA A 207 -14.72 -8.18 5.87
N PRO A 208 -14.56 -8.72 4.64
CA PRO A 208 -13.25 -9.18 4.18
C PRO A 208 -12.26 -8.02 4.15
N ILE A 209 -11.17 -8.15 4.91
CA ILE A 209 -10.10 -7.16 4.97
C ILE A 209 -9.36 -7.17 3.62
N CYS A 210 -9.15 -5.99 3.05
CA CYS A 210 -8.43 -5.84 1.80
C CYS A 210 -6.94 -6.18 2.00
N ASN A 211 -6.46 -7.29 1.44
CA ASN A 211 -5.06 -7.75 1.58
C ASN A 211 -3.97 -6.80 1.00
N LEU A 212 -4.35 -5.67 0.38
CA LEU A 212 -3.38 -4.67 -0.12
C LEU A 212 -3.18 -3.48 0.83
N CYS A 213 -4.23 -3.08 1.55
CA CYS A 213 -4.22 -1.91 2.43
C CYS A 213 -4.63 -2.24 3.86
N TYR A 214 -5.05 -3.47 4.11
CA TYR A 214 -5.46 -4.06 5.37
C TYR A 214 -6.54 -3.24 6.12
N GLU A 215 -7.47 -2.67 5.37
CA GLU A 215 -8.70 -2.05 5.89
C GLU A 215 -9.90 -2.97 5.61
N ASP A 216 -10.97 -2.83 6.40
CA ASP A 216 -12.28 -3.41 6.11
C ASP A 216 -12.70 -3.07 4.68
N ALA A 217 -13.29 -4.03 3.96
CA ALA A 217 -14.02 -3.75 2.73
C ALA A 217 -15.23 -2.87 3.06
N THR A 218 -15.02 -1.55 3.11
CA THR A 218 -16.13 -0.60 3.13
C THR A 218 -16.81 -0.67 1.77
N ASP A 219 -18.08 -1.09 1.75
CA ASP A 219 -18.94 -0.95 0.59
C ASP A 219 -18.84 0.47 0.03
N PRO A 220 -18.87 0.66 -1.30
CA PRO A 220 -19.04 1.99 -1.86
C PRO A 220 -20.32 2.57 -1.24
N GLU A 221 -20.20 3.70 -0.54
CA GLU A 221 -21.37 4.38 0.02
C GLU A 221 -22.42 4.50 -1.09
N PRO A 222 -23.68 4.13 -0.82
CA PRO A 222 -24.72 4.22 -1.83
C PRO A 222 -24.77 5.66 -2.33
N LEU A 223 -24.64 5.82 -3.65
CA LEU A 223 -24.81 7.09 -4.34
C LEU A 223 -26.19 7.64 -3.97
N THR A 224 -26.26 8.57 -3.02
CA THR A 224 -27.47 9.33 -2.76
C THR A 224 -27.76 10.13 -4.03
N GLN A 225 -28.79 9.69 -4.76
CA GLN A 225 -29.25 10.33 -5.99
C GLN A 225 -29.47 11.82 -5.76
N GLY A 226 -28.97 12.64 -6.67
CA GLY A 226 -29.21 14.07 -6.68
C GLY A 226 -30.70 14.36 -6.87
N GLY A 227 -31.33 14.92 -5.84
CA GLY A 227 -32.63 15.57 -5.95
C GLY A 227 -32.42 17.08 -6.15
N GLY A 228 -32.76 17.59 -7.32
CA GLY A 228 -32.90 19.02 -7.56
C GLY A 228 -34.22 19.55 -7.00
N GLY A 229 -34.21 20.79 -6.51
CA GLY A 229 -35.42 21.61 -6.34
C GLY A 229 -35.51 22.38 -5.01
N GLY A 230 -35.08 23.64 -5.04
CA GLY A 230 -35.77 24.81 -4.47
C GLY A 230 -35.99 24.94 -2.95
N GLY A 231 -35.48 26.03 -2.37
CA GLY A 231 -35.98 26.60 -1.11
C GLY A 231 -34.86 27.04 -0.16
N GLY A 232 -34.76 28.34 0.11
CA GLY A 232 -33.67 28.95 0.87
C GLY A 232 -33.73 28.74 2.38
N GLY A 233 -32.59 28.97 3.03
CA GLY A 233 -32.46 29.09 4.49
C GLY A 233 -31.21 28.41 5.06
N GLY A 234 -30.16 29.19 5.37
CA GLY A 234 -29.12 28.87 6.35
C GLY A 234 -28.40 27.52 6.22
N GLY A 235 -27.58 27.33 5.17
CA GLY A 235 -26.87 26.08 4.92
C GLY A 235 -25.65 25.86 5.81
N GLY A 236 -25.83 25.23 6.97
CA GLY A 236 -24.75 24.53 7.66
C GLY A 236 -24.32 23.31 6.83
N VAL A 237 -23.06 23.26 6.41
CA VAL A 237 -22.49 22.09 5.71
C VAL A 237 -22.52 20.90 6.66
N ARG A 238 -23.33 19.87 6.38
CA ARG A 238 -23.29 18.62 7.15
C ARG A 238 -21.95 17.94 6.93
N LEU A 239 -21.12 17.92 7.98
CA LEU A 239 -19.85 17.20 8.00
C LEU A 239 -20.11 15.69 7.84
N LYS A 240 -19.36 15.04 6.94
CA LYS A 240 -19.45 13.60 6.65
C LYS A 240 -18.32 12.84 7.35
N GLY A 241 -18.46 11.52 7.50
CA GLY A 241 -17.42 10.67 8.04
C GLY A 241 -17.14 10.90 9.54
N ILE A 242 -15.87 10.83 9.93
CA ILE A 242 -15.44 11.03 11.33
C ILE A 242 -15.78 12.43 11.85
N LEU A 243 -15.71 13.45 11.00
CA LEU A 243 -16.00 14.84 11.35
C LEU A 243 -17.46 15.05 11.78
N GLY A 244 -18.40 14.25 11.25
CA GLY A 244 -19.80 14.31 11.66
C GLY A 244 -20.07 13.75 13.06
N ARG A 245 -19.11 13.04 13.66
CA ARG A 245 -19.23 12.40 14.99
C ARG A 245 -18.49 13.16 16.10
N LEU A 246 -17.73 14.18 15.73
CA LEU A 246 -16.86 14.92 16.60
C LEU A 246 -17.51 16.24 17.01
N ASP A 247 -17.34 16.63 18.28
CA ASP A 247 -17.62 17.99 18.70
C ASP A 247 -16.50 18.92 18.22
N MET A 248 -16.78 19.68 17.16
CA MET A 248 -15.82 20.61 16.55
C MET A 248 -15.38 21.72 17.51
N ALA A 249 -16.17 22.05 18.54
CA ALA A 249 -15.80 23.06 19.52
C ALA A 249 -14.65 22.59 20.44
N GLN A 250 -14.50 21.28 20.61
CA GLN A 250 -13.47 20.66 21.46
C GLN A 250 -12.36 19.99 20.66
N PHE A 251 -12.28 20.25 19.35
CA PHE A 251 -11.28 19.66 18.47
C PHE A 251 -9.86 19.94 18.99
N ARG A 252 -9.15 18.87 19.35
CA ARG A 252 -7.72 18.88 19.65
C ARG A 252 -6.95 18.31 18.47
N SER A 253 -5.81 18.92 18.15
CA SER A 253 -4.87 18.39 17.18
C SER A 253 -3.90 17.41 17.84
N SER A 254 -3.42 16.43 17.07
CA SER A 254 -2.36 15.52 17.51
C SER A 254 -0.97 16.06 17.23
N THR A 255 0.04 15.48 17.87
CA THR A 255 1.46 15.80 17.63
C THR A 255 1.83 15.80 16.15
N LYS A 256 1.39 14.80 15.38
CA LYS A 256 1.68 14.72 13.94
C LYS A 256 0.99 15.80 13.13
N MET A 257 -0.22 16.19 13.52
CA MET A 257 -0.95 17.26 12.84
C MET A 257 -0.23 18.59 12.99
N GLU A 258 0.26 18.89 14.20
CA GLU A 258 1.00 20.12 14.44
C GLU A 258 2.36 20.11 13.72
N ALA A 259 3.09 18.99 13.74
CA ALA A 259 4.33 18.85 12.96
C ALA A 259 4.10 19.07 11.45
N LEU A 260 3.01 18.53 10.88
CA LEU A 260 2.65 18.82 9.48
C LEU A 260 2.35 20.31 9.27
N MET A 261 1.63 20.95 10.20
CA MET A 261 1.29 22.37 10.09
C MET A 261 2.54 23.25 10.14
N GLU A 262 3.53 22.93 10.98
CA GLU A 262 4.83 23.59 11.02
C GLU A 262 5.57 23.48 9.69
N GLU A 263 5.64 22.27 9.12
CA GLU A 263 6.26 22.01 7.82
C GLU A 263 5.52 22.71 6.66
N LEU A 264 4.19 22.78 6.70
CA LEU A 264 3.40 23.53 5.71
C LEU A 264 3.62 25.04 5.84
N HIS A 265 3.78 25.56 7.06
CA HIS A 265 4.08 26.96 7.29
C HIS A 265 5.48 27.31 6.79
N ALA A 266 6.50 26.55 7.20
CA ALA A 266 7.88 26.71 6.74
C ALA A 266 7.99 26.62 5.21
N MET A 267 7.27 25.69 4.58
CA MET A 267 7.18 25.59 3.12
C MET A 267 6.62 26.88 2.50
N SER A 268 5.52 27.41 3.04
CA SER A 268 4.86 28.60 2.49
C SER A 268 5.67 29.88 2.72
N GLU A 269 6.43 29.96 3.82
CA GLU A 269 7.36 31.07 4.10
C GLU A 269 8.56 31.04 3.15
N ALA A 270 9.13 29.86 2.92
CA ALA A 270 10.29 29.70 2.03
C ALA A 270 9.94 29.89 0.54
N ASP A 271 8.78 29.37 0.10
CA ASP A 271 8.31 29.50 -1.27
C ASP A 271 6.77 29.59 -1.31
N PRO A 272 6.20 30.79 -1.47
CA PRO A 272 4.76 30.98 -1.57
C PRO A 272 4.10 30.24 -2.74
N ALA A 273 4.85 29.81 -3.76
CA ALA A 273 4.36 29.03 -4.89
C ALA A 273 4.59 27.51 -4.73
N ALA A 274 5.14 27.05 -3.60
CA ALA A 274 5.29 25.63 -3.32
C ALA A 274 3.93 24.95 -3.12
N LYS A 275 3.85 23.69 -3.53
CA LYS A 275 2.69 22.82 -3.32
C LYS A 275 3.14 21.53 -2.63
N ALA A 276 2.29 21.02 -1.75
CA ALA A 276 2.54 19.84 -0.95
C ALA A 276 1.59 18.69 -1.30
N ILE A 277 2.12 17.47 -1.24
CA ILE A 277 1.33 16.23 -1.26
C ILE A 277 1.43 15.61 0.13
N VAL A 278 0.30 15.34 0.77
CA VAL A 278 0.24 14.64 2.05
C VAL A 278 -0.36 13.26 1.82
N PHE A 279 0.39 12.24 2.20
CA PHE A 279 -0.03 10.85 2.13
C PHE A 279 -0.38 10.33 3.50
N SER A 280 -1.50 9.61 3.58
CA SER A 280 -1.82 8.76 4.72
C SER A 280 -2.50 7.49 4.24
N GLN A 281 -2.31 6.39 4.95
CA GLN A 281 -3.10 5.18 4.73
C GLN A 281 -4.55 5.35 5.20
N PHE A 282 -4.81 6.15 6.24
CA PHE A 282 -6.12 6.25 6.87
C PHE A 282 -6.93 7.41 6.31
N VAL A 283 -8.03 7.10 5.61
CA VAL A 283 -8.91 8.13 5.03
C VAL A 283 -9.52 9.02 6.11
N SER A 284 -9.87 8.45 7.27
CA SER A 284 -10.38 9.21 8.42
C SER A 284 -9.34 10.20 8.97
N PHE A 285 -8.05 9.87 8.90
CA PHE A 285 -7.02 10.83 9.30
C PHE A 285 -6.90 11.98 8.30
N LEU A 286 -7.01 11.68 7.00
CA LEU A 286 -7.07 12.72 5.96
C LEU A 286 -8.25 13.69 6.19
N ASP A 287 -9.40 13.22 6.70
CA ASP A 287 -10.52 14.09 7.04
C ASP A 287 -10.17 15.07 8.19
N LEU A 288 -9.47 14.59 9.22
CA LEU A 288 -9.01 15.43 10.33
C LEU A 288 -7.96 16.46 9.85
N LEU A 289 -7.02 16.03 9.01
CA LEU A 289 -6.02 16.90 8.40
C LEU A 289 -6.66 17.97 7.53
N GLU A 290 -7.63 17.60 6.68
CA GLU A 290 -8.38 18.53 5.85
C GLU A 290 -9.01 19.64 6.70
N TYR A 291 -9.71 19.27 7.78
CA TYR A 291 -10.33 20.22 8.69
C TYR A 291 -9.31 21.17 9.35
N ARG A 292 -8.20 20.63 9.88
CA ARG A 292 -7.16 21.43 10.56
C ARG A 292 -6.43 22.38 9.62
N ILE A 293 -6.15 21.95 8.38
CA ILE A 293 -5.47 22.75 7.36
C ILE A 293 -6.39 23.87 6.86
N GLN A 294 -7.69 23.57 6.64
CA GLN A 294 -8.68 24.58 6.25
C GLN A 294 -8.87 25.66 7.32
N ARG A 295 -8.85 25.29 8.60
CA ARG A 295 -8.91 26.25 9.72
C ARG A 295 -7.72 27.21 9.75
N ALA A 296 -6.58 26.79 9.23
CA ALA A 296 -5.41 27.65 9.07
C ALA A 296 -5.49 28.55 7.83
N GLY A 297 -6.60 28.54 7.08
CA GLY A 297 -6.79 29.33 5.87
C GLY A 297 -6.10 28.78 4.63
N ILE A 298 -5.55 27.56 4.69
CA ILE A 298 -4.87 26.93 3.56
C ILE A 298 -5.90 26.15 2.73
N LYS A 299 -5.97 26.46 1.44
CA LYS A 299 -6.83 25.72 0.51
C LYS A 299 -6.22 24.35 0.21
N VAL A 300 -7.00 23.32 0.50
CA VAL A 300 -6.62 21.91 0.37
C VAL A 300 -7.68 21.16 -0.45
N VAL A 301 -7.22 20.18 -1.22
CA VAL A 301 -8.09 19.24 -1.93
C VAL A 301 -7.76 17.81 -1.53
N LYS A 302 -8.75 16.91 -1.56
CA LYS A 302 -8.59 15.52 -1.16
C LYS A 302 -8.90 14.57 -2.30
N LEU A 303 -8.04 13.57 -2.46
CA LEU A 303 -8.17 12.50 -3.44
C LEU A 303 -8.28 11.15 -2.72
N ASN A 304 -9.47 10.55 -2.80
CA ASN A 304 -9.73 9.22 -2.24
C ASN A 304 -10.03 8.19 -3.34
N GLY A 305 -9.93 6.90 -2.98
CA GLY A 305 -10.13 5.79 -3.92
C GLY A 305 -11.58 5.61 -4.38
N GLY A 306 -12.56 6.10 -3.61
CA GLY A 306 -14.00 5.98 -3.89
C GLY A 306 -14.57 7.05 -4.83
N MET A 307 -13.78 8.06 -5.21
CA MET A 307 -14.21 9.12 -6.13
C MET A 307 -14.45 8.60 -7.55
N SER A 308 -15.46 9.16 -8.21
CA SER A 308 -15.67 8.97 -9.66
C SER A 308 -14.49 9.53 -10.45
N VAL A 309 -14.31 9.03 -11.68
CA VAL A 309 -13.22 9.46 -12.57
C VAL A 309 -13.26 10.98 -12.82
N ALA A 310 -14.45 11.54 -13.08
CA ALA A 310 -14.64 12.96 -13.30
C ALA A 310 -14.30 13.82 -12.07
N ALA A 311 -14.73 13.38 -10.88
CA ALA A 311 -14.42 14.10 -9.63
C ALA A 311 -12.90 14.07 -9.32
N ARG A 312 -12.25 12.94 -9.57
CA ARG A 312 -10.79 12.80 -9.47
C ARG A 312 -10.07 13.77 -10.41
N GLU A 313 -10.50 13.85 -11.66
CA GLU A 313 -9.90 14.75 -12.64
C GLU A 313 -10.07 16.22 -12.26
N GLY A 314 -11.26 16.61 -11.78
CA GLY A 314 -11.52 17.95 -11.25
C GLY A 314 -10.61 18.33 -10.07
N VAL A 315 -10.38 17.41 -9.12
CA VAL A 315 -9.44 17.63 -8.00
C VAL A 315 -8.02 17.81 -8.50
N LEU A 316 -7.58 16.99 -9.45
CA LEU A 316 -6.23 17.09 -10.02
C LEU A 316 -6.03 18.39 -10.79
N ASN A 317 -7.02 18.84 -11.55
CA ASN A 317 -6.96 20.11 -12.28
C ASN A 317 -6.96 21.28 -11.30
N SER A 318 -7.80 21.25 -10.26
CA SER A 318 -7.75 22.27 -9.20
C SER A 318 -6.38 22.30 -8.52
N PHE A 319 -5.77 21.15 -8.23
CA PHE A 319 -4.43 21.13 -7.65
C PHE A 319 -3.33 21.62 -8.61
N LYS A 320 -3.47 21.44 -9.92
CA LYS A 320 -2.48 21.89 -10.91
C LYS A 320 -2.62 23.37 -11.23
N ASP A 321 -3.82 23.79 -11.59
CA ASP A 321 -4.09 25.07 -12.25
C ASP A 321 -4.42 26.19 -11.26
N ASP A 322 -4.93 25.86 -10.07
CA ASP A 322 -5.22 26.87 -9.04
C ASP A 322 -3.99 27.14 -8.18
N PHE A 323 -3.51 28.38 -8.17
CA PHE A 323 -2.38 28.82 -7.33
C PHE A 323 -2.74 28.90 -5.84
N GLY A 324 -4.04 29.05 -5.53
CA GLY A 324 -4.55 29.08 -4.16
C GLY A 324 -4.51 27.70 -3.50
N THR A 325 -4.72 26.63 -4.27
CA THR A 325 -4.66 25.25 -3.75
C THR A 325 -3.21 24.83 -3.48
N LYS A 326 -2.82 24.82 -2.21
CA LYS A 326 -1.44 24.50 -1.78
C LYS A 326 -1.22 23.04 -1.48
N VAL A 327 -2.25 22.35 -1.00
CA VAL A 327 -2.11 20.99 -0.46
C VAL A 327 -3.07 20.03 -1.17
N ILE A 328 -2.57 18.84 -1.51
CA ILE A 328 -3.39 17.69 -1.89
C ILE A 328 -3.21 16.55 -0.89
N LEU A 329 -4.33 16.03 -0.38
CA LEU A 329 -4.38 14.86 0.50
C LEU A 329 -4.66 13.63 -0.34
N ILE A 330 -3.84 12.57 -0.24
CA ILE A 330 -3.98 11.36 -1.05
C ILE A 330 -3.97 10.13 -0.16
N SER A 331 -4.99 9.28 -0.30
CA SER A 331 -4.97 7.96 0.35
C SER A 331 -4.11 6.96 -0.42
N LEU A 332 -3.52 5.99 0.29
CA LEU A 332 -2.68 4.94 -0.30
C LEU A 332 -3.35 4.25 -1.53
N LYS A 333 -4.65 3.94 -1.44
CA LYS A 333 -5.43 3.34 -2.54
C LYS A 333 -5.51 4.25 -3.77
N ALA A 334 -5.67 5.56 -3.58
CA ALA A 334 -5.76 6.52 -4.66
C ALA A 334 -4.40 6.81 -5.31
N GLY A 335 -3.31 6.69 -4.53
CA GLY A 335 -1.93 6.84 -4.99
C GLY A 335 -1.41 5.70 -5.88
N GLY A 336 -2.08 4.55 -5.88
CA GLY A 336 -1.74 3.40 -6.75
C GLY A 336 -2.04 3.62 -8.24
N VAL A 337 -2.79 4.65 -8.59
CA VAL A 337 -3.08 5.05 -9.98
C VAL A 337 -1.92 5.91 -10.50
N ALA A 338 -1.61 5.81 -11.80
CA ALA A 338 -0.50 6.53 -12.44
C ALA A 338 -0.71 8.05 -12.53
N LEU A 339 -0.70 8.74 -11.39
CA LEU A 339 -0.87 10.19 -11.28
C LEU A 339 0.44 10.91 -11.61
N ASN A 340 0.35 12.02 -12.34
CA ASN A 340 1.46 12.92 -12.62
C ASN A 340 1.28 14.21 -11.79
N LEU A 341 2.06 14.36 -10.72
CA LEU A 341 1.93 15.43 -9.73
C LEU A 341 3.23 16.25 -9.62
N THR A 342 3.88 16.51 -10.77
CA THR A 342 5.13 17.28 -10.87
C THR A 342 5.02 18.73 -10.40
N VAL A 343 3.81 19.24 -10.17
CA VAL A 343 3.59 20.60 -9.62
C VAL A 343 3.96 20.70 -8.13
N ALA A 344 4.04 19.58 -7.42
CA ALA A 344 4.38 19.55 -6.00
C ALA A 344 5.88 19.38 -5.79
N SER A 345 6.45 20.17 -4.89
CA SER A 345 7.85 20.06 -4.47
C SER A 345 8.01 19.42 -3.09
N HIS A 346 6.96 19.45 -2.26
CA HIS A 346 6.98 18.90 -0.92
C HIS A 346 6.08 17.68 -0.80
N ILE A 347 6.56 16.65 -0.11
CA ILE A 347 5.85 15.39 0.09
C ILE A 347 5.93 15.02 1.57
N TYR A 348 4.80 14.79 2.19
CA TYR A 348 4.67 14.46 3.60
C TYR A 348 4.04 13.07 3.72
N LEU A 349 4.76 12.14 4.34
CA LEU A 349 4.25 10.81 4.65
C LEU A 349 3.90 10.80 6.14
N MET A 350 2.60 10.76 6.43
CA MET A 350 2.09 10.88 7.80
C MET A 350 2.26 9.59 8.60
N ASP A 351 2.23 8.44 7.93
CA ASP A 351 2.32 7.12 8.54
C ASP A 351 3.26 6.20 7.73
N PRO A 352 4.08 5.36 8.39
CA PRO A 352 5.00 4.46 7.69
C PRO A 352 4.25 3.29 7.07
N TRP A 353 4.57 2.93 5.83
CA TRP A 353 3.91 1.85 5.09
C TRP A 353 4.71 0.55 5.17
N TRP A 354 4.04 -0.61 5.17
CA TRP A 354 4.73 -1.91 5.23
C TRP A 354 5.77 -2.13 4.12
N ASN A 355 5.52 -1.59 2.93
CA ASN A 355 6.37 -1.75 1.77
C ASN A 355 7.08 -0.42 1.44
N PRO A 356 8.40 -0.29 1.74
CA PRO A 356 9.18 0.89 1.38
C PRO A 356 9.13 1.22 -0.12
N ALA A 357 9.03 0.21 -0.99
CA ALA A 357 8.98 0.43 -2.43
C ALA A 357 7.69 1.17 -2.85
N ALA A 358 6.58 0.98 -2.14
CA ALA A 358 5.36 1.73 -2.37
C ALA A 358 5.54 3.21 -1.99
N GLU A 359 6.21 3.50 -0.87
CA GLU A 359 6.53 4.87 -0.47
C GLU A 359 7.41 5.58 -1.51
N TYR A 360 8.49 4.92 -1.95
CA TYR A 360 9.34 5.46 -3.01
C TYR A 360 8.57 5.69 -4.32
N GLN A 361 7.65 4.78 -4.66
CA GLN A 361 6.80 4.94 -5.83
C GLN A 361 5.87 6.15 -5.70
N ALA A 362 5.36 6.44 -4.51
CA ALA A 362 4.55 7.62 -4.23
C ALA A 362 5.37 8.91 -4.39
N ILE A 363 6.58 8.96 -3.85
CA ILE A 363 7.52 10.10 -4.02
C ILE A 363 7.86 10.30 -5.51
N ASP A 364 8.11 9.21 -6.24
CA ASP A 364 8.42 9.23 -7.66
C ASP A 364 7.26 9.75 -8.55
N ARG A 365 6.05 9.94 -8.01
CA ARG A 365 4.94 10.61 -8.74
C ARG A 365 5.15 12.10 -8.90
N ALA A 366 5.86 12.73 -7.97
CA ALA A 366 6.28 14.13 -8.07
C ALA A 366 7.71 14.24 -8.64
N HIS A 367 8.61 13.31 -8.31
CA HIS A 367 9.98 13.26 -8.85
C HIS A 367 10.00 12.64 -10.25
N ARG A 368 9.50 13.41 -11.23
CA ARG A 368 9.38 12.97 -12.62
C ARG A 368 9.83 14.08 -13.59
N LEU A 369 10.05 13.72 -14.86
CA LEU A 369 10.30 14.68 -15.93
C LEU A 369 9.20 15.75 -15.95
N GLY A 370 9.61 17.02 -15.97
CA GLY A 370 8.73 18.18 -15.79
C GLY A 370 8.77 18.78 -14.38
N GLN A 371 9.47 18.15 -13.44
CA GLN A 371 9.81 18.78 -12.17
C GLN A 371 11.05 19.66 -12.33
N HIS A 372 10.94 20.91 -11.88
CA HIS A 372 12.03 21.90 -11.92
C HIS A 372 12.50 22.32 -10.53
N LYS A 373 11.73 22.04 -9.48
CA LYS A 373 12.06 22.35 -8.09
C LYS A 373 12.70 21.13 -7.40
N PRO A 374 13.65 21.33 -6.47
CA PRO A 374 14.12 20.25 -5.61
C PRO A 374 12.94 19.66 -4.83
N ILE A 375 12.95 18.34 -4.67
CA ILE A 375 11.90 17.64 -3.93
C ILE A 375 12.35 17.40 -2.50
N ARG A 376 11.52 17.80 -1.55
CA ARG A 376 11.68 17.50 -0.13
C ARG A 376 10.58 16.52 0.27
N ALA A 377 10.96 15.33 0.70
CA ALA A 377 10.05 14.34 1.25
C ALA A 377 10.35 14.13 2.73
N VAL A 378 9.35 14.31 3.59
CA VAL A 378 9.45 14.13 5.05
C VAL A 378 8.61 12.93 5.45
N ARG A 379 9.20 12.00 6.19
CA ARG A 379 8.54 10.85 6.79
C ARG A 379 8.36 11.13 8.28
N PHE A 380 7.12 11.33 8.72
CA PHE A 380 6.82 11.51 10.14
C PHE A 380 6.83 10.15 10.84
N VAL A 381 7.56 10.08 11.95
CA VAL A 381 7.67 8.87 12.77
C VAL A 381 7.65 9.28 14.23
N VAL A 382 6.85 8.58 15.03
CA VAL A 382 6.80 8.84 16.47
C VAL A 382 7.70 7.87 17.22
N ARG A 383 8.65 8.42 18.00
CA ARG A 383 9.59 7.67 18.83
C ARG A 383 8.89 6.92 19.96
N ASN A 384 9.49 5.82 20.40
CA ASN A 384 8.97 4.97 21.48
C ASN A 384 7.58 4.36 21.19
N THR A 385 7.18 4.30 19.92
CA THR A 385 5.91 3.70 19.50
C THR A 385 6.13 2.56 18.50
N VAL A 386 5.03 1.95 18.08
CA VAL A 386 5.01 0.91 17.06
C VAL A 386 5.55 1.41 15.72
N GLU A 387 5.46 2.70 15.41
CA GLU A 387 5.96 3.25 14.14
C GLU A 387 7.47 3.18 14.03
N GLU A 388 8.18 3.53 15.10
CA GLU A 388 9.63 3.38 15.15
C GLU A 388 10.05 1.92 14.96
N ARG A 389 9.31 0.97 15.56
CA ARG A 389 9.54 -0.46 15.37
C ARG A 389 9.28 -0.90 13.92
N ILE A 390 8.24 -0.37 13.26
CA ILE A 390 7.98 -0.61 11.84
C ILE A 390 9.16 -0.14 10.98
N ILE A 391 9.68 1.07 11.21
CA ILE A 391 10.84 1.59 10.48
C ILE A 391 12.08 0.71 10.72
N ARG A 392 12.39 0.36 11.97
CA ARG A 392 13.50 -0.54 12.29
C ARG A 392 13.37 -1.89 11.59
N LEU A 393 12.14 -2.41 11.49
CA LEU A 393 11.87 -3.65 10.79
C LEU A 393 12.09 -3.51 9.27
N GLN A 394 11.62 -2.41 8.66
CA GLN A 394 11.89 -2.11 7.25
C GLN A 394 13.39 -2.02 6.96
N ASP A 395 14.14 -1.36 7.84
CA ASP A 395 15.60 -1.21 7.71
C ASP A 395 16.31 -2.56 7.84
N LYS A 396 15.94 -3.38 8.83
CA LYS A 396 16.45 -4.74 9.00
C LYS A 396 16.19 -5.58 7.73
N LYS A 397 14.97 -5.51 7.21
CA LYS A 397 14.58 -6.24 6.01
C LYS A 397 15.30 -5.73 4.75
N ARG A 398 15.52 -4.41 4.63
CA ARG A 398 16.33 -3.81 3.55
C ARG A 398 17.78 -4.27 3.60
N LEU A 399 18.41 -4.28 4.77
CA LEU A 399 19.80 -4.71 4.94
C LEU A 399 19.97 -6.21 4.62
N VAL A 400 19.03 -7.05 5.06
CA VAL A 400 19.02 -8.48 4.69
C VAL A 400 18.89 -8.66 3.18
N PHE A 401 18.07 -7.83 2.53
CA PHE A 401 17.88 -7.83 1.08
C PHE A 401 19.14 -7.36 0.32
N GLU A 402 19.77 -6.27 0.73
CA GLU A 402 21.00 -5.75 0.12
C GLU A 402 22.18 -6.73 0.29
N GLY A 403 22.23 -7.43 1.43
CA GLY A 403 23.22 -8.47 1.70
C GLY A 403 22.98 -9.80 0.97
N THR A 404 21.77 -10.03 0.43
CA THR A 404 21.44 -11.25 -0.32
C THR A 404 21.35 -10.96 -1.81
N VAL A 405 22.35 -11.42 -2.58
CA VAL A 405 22.33 -11.36 -4.05
C VAL A 405 21.12 -12.16 -4.55
N GLY A 406 20.00 -11.50 -4.82
CA GLY A 406 18.79 -12.12 -5.38
C GLY A 406 17.59 -12.26 -4.44
N GLY A 407 17.49 -11.47 -3.36
CA GLY A 407 16.28 -11.42 -2.53
C GLY A 407 15.01 -11.08 -3.34
N ASP A 408 13.90 -11.74 -3.04
CA ASP A 408 12.56 -11.38 -3.55
C ASP A 408 12.07 -10.16 -2.76
N ILE A 409 11.81 -9.02 -3.41
CA ILE A 409 11.27 -7.80 -2.78
C ILE A 409 9.96 -8.12 -2.04
N GLY A 410 9.26 -9.17 -2.46
CA GLY A 410 8.05 -9.65 -1.82
C GLY A 410 8.21 -10.32 -0.47
N SER A 411 9.42 -10.75 -0.11
CA SER A 411 9.71 -11.18 1.27
C SER A 411 9.72 -9.99 2.25
N LEU A 412 9.87 -8.75 1.74
CA LEU A 412 9.77 -7.54 2.54
C LEU A 412 8.33 -7.28 3.00
N SER A 413 7.33 -7.69 2.20
CA SER A 413 5.91 -7.38 2.45
C SER A 413 5.18 -8.39 3.34
N GLN A 414 5.70 -9.61 3.51
CA GLN A 414 5.13 -10.59 4.43
C GLN A 414 5.82 -10.51 5.80
N LEU A 415 5.03 -10.28 6.85
CA LEU A 415 5.50 -10.33 8.23
C LEU A 415 5.58 -11.79 8.68
N SER A 416 6.75 -12.20 9.16
CA SER A 416 6.93 -13.48 9.83
C SER A 416 6.40 -13.44 11.27
N GLU A 417 6.28 -14.59 11.91
CA GLU A 417 5.95 -14.65 13.34
C GLU A 417 6.98 -13.88 14.19
N ASP A 418 8.26 -13.98 13.86
CA ASP A 418 9.33 -13.24 14.54
C ASP A 418 9.21 -11.73 14.33
N ASP A 419 8.78 -11.30 13.14
CA ASP A 419 8.51 -9.88 12.86
C ASP A 419 7.35 -9.37 13.71
N LEU A 420 6.28 -10.16 13.84
CA LEU A 420 5.13 -9.80 14.69
C LEU A 420 5.55 -9.75 16.15
N ARG A 421 6.30 -10.73 16.65
CA ARG A 421 6.84 -10.70 18.01
C ARG A 421 7.69 -9.46 18.25
N PHE A 422 8.56 -9.09 17.31
CA PHE A 422 9.37 -7.88 17.40
C PHE A 422 8.53 -6.59 17.51
N LEU A 423 7.39 -6.50 16.81
CA LEU A 423 6.53 -5.32 16.86
C LEU A 423 5.81 -5.11 18.21
N PHE A 424 5.63 -6.18 18.99
CA PHE A 424 4.96 -6.18 20.30
C PHE A 424 5.91 -6.43 21.49
N GLN A 425 7.23 -6.50 21.23
CA GLN A 425 8.26 -6.60 22.26
C GLN A 425 8.63 -5.22 22.80
N ASN A 426 8.86 -5.17 24.12
CA ASN A 426 9.37 -4.00 24.84
C ASN A 426 10.87 -3.83 24.62
#